data_AF-A0A2D5VLS7-F1
#
_entry.id   AF-A0A2D5VLS7-F1
#
_cell.length_a   1.000
_cell.length_b   1.000
_cell.length_c   1.000
_cell.angle_alpha   90.00
_cell.angle_beta   90.00
_cell.angle_gamma   90.00
#
_symmetry.space_group_name_H-M   'P 1'
#
loop_
_entity.id
_entity.type
_entity.pdbx_description
1 polymer ?
#
loop_
_entity_poly.entity_id
_entity_poly.type
_entity_poly.pdbx_seq_one_letter_code
_entity_poly.pdbx_strand_id
1 'polypeptide(L)' 'IPADGGAPQSLGLMPEQGEIVRLYSADLSAQAVSAIAISREAPGGSVTGAPGEVLYVTQLTRT' A
#
# COMPACT_ATOMS: atom_id res chain seq x y z
N ILE A 1 5.08 2.10 -1.00
CA ILE A 1 6.17 2.87 -0.34
C ILE A 1 7.01 3.51 -1.43
N PRO A 2 7.05 4.84 -1.49
CA PRO A 2 7.95 5.58 -2.37
C PRO A 2 9.42 5.21 -2.13
N ALA A 3 10.21 5.11 -3.20
CA ALA A 3 11.63 4.73 -3.14
C ALA A 3 12.51 5.81 -2.49
N ASP A 4 12.05 7.05 -2.46
CA ASP A 4 12.69 8.18 -1.78
C ASP A 4 12.44 8.21 -0.27
N GLY A 5 11.68 7.26 0.26
CA GLY A 5 11.31 7.20 1.68
C GLY A 5 10.17 8.14 2.06
N GLY A 6 9.47 8.74 1.09
CA GLY A 6 8.28 9.54 1.31
C GLY A 6 7.12 8.78 1.97
N ALA A 7 6.08 9.51 2.35
CA ALA A 7 4.92 8.93 3.01
C ALA A 7 4.25 7.85 2.14
N PRO A 8 3.88 6.68 2.71
CA PRO A 8 3.18 5.65 1.95
C PRO A 8 1.82 6.16 1.44
N GLN A 9 1.51 5.85 0.18
CA GLN A 9 0.18 6.06 -0.37
C GLN A 9 -0.68 4.81 -0.14
N SER A 10 -1.90 5.01 0.38
CA SER A 10 -2.85 3.90 0.57
C SER A 10 -3.32 3.35 -0.78
N LEU A 11 -3.34 2.02 -0.91
CA LEU A 11 -3.92 1.29 -2.04
C LEU A 11 -5.36 0.81 -1.76
N GLY A 12 -5.89 1.14 -0.58
CA GLY A 12 -7.16 0.69 -0.05
C GLY A 12 -7.03 -0.49 0.91
N LEU A 13 -8.18 -1.00 1.35
CA LEU A 13 -8.26 -2.10 2.31
C LEU A 13 -8.15 -3.46 1.61
N MET A 14 -7.32 -4.33 2.18
CA MET A 14 -7.29 -5.74 1.80
C MET A 14 -8.50 -6.44 2.43
N PRO A 15 -9.25 -7.27 1.68
CA PRO A 15 -10.32 -8.07 2.27
C PRO A 15 -9.75 -9.06 3.29
N GLU A 16 -10.53 -9.42 4.31
CA GLU A 16 -10.11 -10.39 5.33
C GLU A 16 -9.69 -11.74 4.72
N GLN A 17 -10.28 -12.08 3.57
CA GLN A 17 -10.05 -13.33 2.85
C GLN A 17 -10.03 -13.06 1.34
N GLY A 18 -9.18 -13.78 0.60
CA GLY A 18 -9.10 -13.70 -0.85
C GLY A 18 -8.00 -12.78 -1.38
N GLU A 19 -8.26 -12.14 -2.51
CA GLU A 19 -7.30 -11.34 -3.27
C GLU A 19 -7.88 -9.96 -3.58
N ILE A 20 -6.99 -8.97 -3.69
CA ILE A 20 -7.30 -7.64 -4.22
C ILE A 20 -6.50 -7.39 -5.49
N VAL A 21 -7.19 -7.21 -6.61
CA VAL A 21 -6.58 -6.78 -7.88
C VAL A 21 -6.85 -5.30 -8.09
N ARG A 22 -5.80 -4.54 -8.38
CA ARG A 22 -5.86 -3.11 -8.68
C ARG A 22 -5.09 -2.84 -9.96
N LEU A 23 -5.64 -1.97 -10.80
CA LEU A 23 -4.90 -1.44 -11.94
C LEU A 23 -3.79 -0.54 -11.41
N TYR A 24 -2.59 -0.71 -11.98
CA TYR A 24 -1.46 0.16 -11.68
C TYR A 24 -1.74 1.55 -12.27
N SER A 25 -2.13 2.50 -11.43
CA SER A 25 -2.50 3.85 -11.88
C SER A 25 -1.26 4.65 -12.30
N ALA A 26 -1.47 5.68 -13.13
CA ALA A 26 -0.40 6.57 -13.56
C ALA A 26 0.34 7.22 -12.38
N ASP A 27 -0.36 7.53 -11.28
CA ASP A 27 0.24 8.11 -10.07
C ASP A 27 1.23 7.17 -9.38
N LEU A 28 0.93 5.86 -9.36
CA LEU A 28 1.86 4.83 -8.87
C LEU A 28 3.05 4.62 -9.80
N SER A 29 2.89 4.91 -11.10
CA SER A 29 3.98 4.82 -12.07
C SER A 29 4.92 6.04 -12.04
N ALA A 30 4.39 7.20 -11.67
CA ALA A 30 5.14 8.45 -11.58
C ALA A 30 5.98 8.53 -10.28
N GLN A 31 5.47 7.95 -9.19
CA GLN A 31 6.23 7.75 -7.97
C GLN A 31 7.04 6.45 -8.14
N ALA A 32 8.36 6.51 -8.11
CA ALA A 32 9.15 5.27 -8.10
C ALA A 32 8.82 4.48 -6.84
N VAL A 33 7.91 3.50 -6.91
CA VAL A 33 7.49 2.67 -5.76
C VAL A 33 8.46 1.50 -5.60
N SER A 34 9.08 1.37 -4.43
CA SER A 34 10.04 0.30 -4.14
C SER A 34 9.40 -0.94 -3.49
N ALA A 35 8.34 -0.74 -2.72
CA ALA A 35 7.72 -1.80 -1.92
C ALA A 35 6.23 -1.57 -1.67
N ILE A 36 5.52 -2.66 -1.36
CA ILE A 36 4.15 -2.69 -0.85
C ILE A 36 4.22 -3.06 0.63
N ALA A 37 3.44 -2.38 1.46
CA ALA A 37 3.23 -2.72 2.85
C ALA A 37 1.77 -3.05 3.12
N ILE A 38 1.53 -4.02 4.00
CA ILE A 38 0.20 -4.35 4.54
C ILE A 38 0.18 -3.91 6.00
N SER A 39 -0.74 -3.02 6.35
CA SER A 39 -0.94 -2.53 7.70
C SER A 39 -2.21 -3.08 8.34
N ARG A 40 -2.20 -3.20 9.67
CA ARG A 40 -3.39 -3.42 10.48
C ARG A 40 -4.06 -2.07 10.71
N GLU A 41 -5.26 -1.93 10.18
CA GLU A 41 -6.07 -0.72 10.31
C GLU A 41 -7.16 -0.89 11.37
N ALA A 42 -7.61 0.24 11.92
CA ALA A 42 -8.81 0.27 12.76
C ALA A 42 -10.08 -0.04 11.92
N PRO A 43 -11.21 -0.44 12.55
CA PRO A 43 -12.47 -0.60 11.83
C PRO A 43 -12.83 0.68 11.07
N GLY A 44 -13.04 0.56 9.75
CA GLY A 44 -13.27 1.70 8.85
C GLY A 44 -12.03 2.24 8.12
N GLY A 45 -10.84 1.72 8.40
CA GLY A 45 -9.58 2.11 7.77
C GLY A 45 -8.83 3.22 8.50
N SER A 46 -7.73 3.69 7.91
CA SER A 46 -6.93 4.77 8.49
C SER A 46 -7.68 6.09 8.51
N VAL A 47 -7.77 6.72 9.69
CA VAL A 47 -8.37 8.05 9.88
C VAL A 47 -7.45 9.17 9.39
N THR A 48 -6.13 8.98 9.48
CA THR A 48 -5.13 10.01 9.16
C THR A 48 -4.56 9.89 7.75
N GLY A 49 -4.89 8.80 7.05
CA GLY A 49 -4.28 8.44 5.77
C GLY A 49 -2.89 7.82 5.91
N ALA A 50 -2.31 7.81 7.12
CA ALA A 50 -1.06 7.09 7.42
C ALA A 50 -1.37 5.61 7.73
N PRO A 51 -0.50 4.67 7.35
CA PRO A 51 -0.70 3.27 7.71
C PRO A 51 -0.66 3.09 9.23
N GLY A 52 -1.47 2.16 9.73
CA GLY A 52 -1.35 1.62 11.08
C GLY A 52 -0.10 0.75 11.26
N GLU A 53 -0.17 -0.22 12.17
CA GLU A 53 0.94 -1.17 12.39
C GLU A 53 1.22 -1.95 11.11
N VAL A 54 2.43 -1.82 10.55
CA VAL A 54 2.83 -2.58 9.36
C VAL A 54 3.14 -4.02 9.73
N LEU A 55 2.37 -4.95 9.18
CA LEU A 55 2.49 -6.38 9.44
C LEU A 55 3.41 -7.09 8.44
N TYR A 56 3.45 -6.61 7.20
CA TYR A 56 4.21 -7.23 6.13
C TYR A 56 4.68 -6.20 5.11
N VAL A 57 5.89 -6.38 4.58
CA VAL A 57 6.44 -5.57 3.50
C VAL A 57 7.05 -6.48 2.46
N THR A 58 6.74 -6.24 1.19
CA THR A 58 7.30 -6.98 0.06
C THR A 58 7.70 -6.03 -1.06
N GLN A 59 8.68 -6.44 -1.86
CA GLN A 59 9.08 -5.68 -3.03
C GLN A 59 8.00 -5.74 -4.11
N LEU A 60 7.79 -4.61 -4.79
CA LEU A 60 6.96 -4.60 -6.00
C LEU A 60 7.78 -5.23 -7.13
N THR A 61 7.31 -6.34 -7.66
CA THR A 61 7.91 -6.99 -8.83
C THR A 61 7.08 -6.66 -10.06
N ARG A 62 7.74 -6.33 -11.17
CA ARG A 62 7.11 -6.07 -12.46
C ARG A 62 7.50 -7.22 -13.38
N THR A 63 6.52 -7.98 -13.83
CA THR A 63 6.69 -9.03 -14.86
C THR A 63 6.66 -8.44 -16.25
#